data_AF-A0A1Y2G2C9-F1
#
_entry.id   AF-A0A1Y2G2C9-F1
#
_cell.length_a   1.000
_cell.length_b   1.000
_cell.length_c   1.000
_cell.angle_alpha   90.00
_cell.angle_beta   90.00
_cell.angle_gamma   90.00
#
_symmetry.space_group_name_H-M   'P 1'
#
loop_
_entity.id
_entity.type
_entity.pdbx_description
1 polymer ?
#
loop_
_entity_poly.entity_id
_entity_poly.type
_entity_poly.pdbx_seq_one_letter_code
_entity_poly.pdbx_strand_id
1 'polypeptide(L)' 'MARTKKADSEGKTKSKGERVPSKEAYKKFKKERNEELKKDESISGKDRIAQINEEWKTHEDNPNRIEDSE' A
#
# COMPACT_ATOMS: atom_id res chain seq x y z
N MET A 1 -33.40 11.58 20.54
CA MET A 1 -32.26 11.42 21.49
C MET A 1 -31.75 9.98 21.30
N ALA A 2 -30.47 9.63 21.18
CA ALA A 2 -29.23 10.38 21.14
C ALA A 2 -28.17 9.49 20.43
N ARG A 3 -27.19 10.17 19.83
CA ARG A 3 -25.92 9.72 19.22
C ARG A 3 -25.39 8.37 19.69
N THR A 4 -25.34 7.40 18.78
CA THR A 4 -24.35 6.31 18.82
C THR A 4 -23.04 6.82 18.21
N LYS A 5 -21.96 6.65 18.98
CA LYS A 5 -20.65 7.26 18.85
C LYS A 5 -19.85 6.51 17.78
N LYS A 6 -19.29 7.24 16.81
CA LYS A 6 -18.39 6.73 15.79
C LYS A 6 -17.12 6.14 16.43
N ALA A 7 -16.67 5.04 15.82
CA ALA A 7 -15.31 4.49 15.81
C ALA A 7 -14.70 4.22 17.19
N ASP A 8 -14.83 2.98 17.66
CA ASP A 8 -13.73 2.36 18.39
C ASP A 8 -12.50 2.44 17.49
N SER A 9 -11.58 3.31 17.91
CA SER A 9 -10.32 3.58 17.26
C SER A 9 -9.38 2.40 17.56
N GLU A 10 -9.65 1.24 16.97
CA GLU A 10 -8.69 0.14 16.90
C GLU A 10 -7.65 0.51 15.84
N GLY A 11 -6.52 1.07 16.28
CA GLY A 11 -5.43 1.43 15.36
C GLY A 11 -4.43 2.46 15.88
N LYS A 12 -4.57 2.99 17.10
CA LYS A 12 -3.46 3.74 17.73
C LYS A 12 -2.41 2.80 18.31
N THR A 13 -1.65 2.12 17.44
CA THR A 13 -0.34 1.60 17.82
C THR A 13 0.67 2.75 17.84
N LYS A 14 0.87 3.36 19.01
CA LYS A 14 2.13 4.04 19.33
C LYS A 14 3.18 2.98 19.65
N SER A 15 3.70 2.31 18.63
CA SER A 15 4.92 1.51 18.76
C SER A 15 5.96 2.16 17.85
N LYS A 16 7.19 2.36 18.34
CA LYS A 16 8.36 2.59 17.47
C LYS A 16 8.24 1.60 16.33
N GLY A 17 8.00 2.10 15.12
CA GLY A 17 7.46 1.33 14.00
C GLY A 17 7.89 -0.11 14.07
N GLU A 18 6.91 -1.00 14.27
CA GLU A 18 7.07 -2.43 14.00
C GLU A 18 7.86 -2.49 12.70
N ARG A 19 9.06 -3.06 12.75
CA ARG A 19 10.08 -2.89 11.72
C ARG A 19 9.51 -3.54 10.45
N VAL A 20 8.83 -2.73 9.66
CA VAL A 20 7.78 -3.22 8.77
C VAL A 20 8.42 -4.13 7.72
N PRO A 21 7.94 -5.38 7.52
CA PRO A 21 8.35 -6.21 6.39
C PRO A 21 8.14 -5.49 5.03
N SER A 22 7.29 -4.45 5.03
CA SER A 22 6.90 -3.66 3.88
C SER A 22 8.05 -3.07 3.10
N LYS A 23 9.20 -2.71 3.68
CA LYS A 23 10.26 -2.06 2.87
C LYS A 23 10.94 -3.05 1.92
N GLU A 24 11.27 -4.24 2.40
CA GLU A 24 11.90 -5.28 1.58
C GLU A 24 10.85 -5.93 0.65
N ALA A 25 9.64 -6.16 1.15
CA ALA A 25 8.52 -6.68 0.33
C ALA A 25 8.10 -5.69 -0.77
N TYR A 26 7.92 -4.41 -0.44
CA TYR A 26 7.65 -3.35 -1.42
C TYR A 26 8.79 -3.21 -2.42
N LYS A 27 10.06 -3.31 -1.98
CA LYS A 27 11.21 -3.22 -2.88
C LYS A 27 11.23 -4.39 -3.87
N LYS A 28 10.86 -5.59 -3.43
CA LYS A 28 10.73 -6.78 -4.30
C LYS A 28 9.57 -6.61 -5.28
N PHE A 29 8.37 -6.30 -4.78
CA PHE A 29 7.17 -6.05 -5.58
C PHE A 29 7.38 -4.94 -6.61
N LYS A 30 7.93 -3.79 -6.16
CA LYS A 30 8.28 -2.67 -7.03
C LYS A 30 9.25 -3.10 -8.11
N LYS A 31 10.27 -3.92 -7.81
CA LYS A 31 11.22 -4.39 -8.82
C LYS A 31 10.51 -5.24 -9.86
N GLU A 32 9.71 -6.22 -9.45
CA GLU A 32 8.96 -7.11 -10.34
C GLU A 32 8.01 -6.32 -11.24
N ARG A 33 7.12 -5.52 -10.66
CA ARG A 33 6.17 -4.68 -11.43
C ARG A 33 6.86 -3.63 -12.29
N ASN A 34 7.97 -3.06 -11.83
CA ASN A 34 8.74 -2.10 -12.63
C ASN A 34 9.42 -2.78 -13.84
N GLU A 35 9.83 -4.04 -13.74
CA GLU A 35 10.35 -4.80 -14.88
C GLU A 35 9.25 -5.15 -15.89
N GLU A 36 8.05 -5.47 -15.42
CA GLU A 36 6.88 -5.70 -16.28
C GLU A 36 6.47 -4.41 -17.01
N LEU A 37 6.27 -3.33 -16.26
CA LEU A 37 5.84 -2.03 -16.79
C LEU A 37 6.96 -1.28 -17.52
N LYS A 38 8.23 -1.72 -17.44
CA LYS A 38 9.31 -1.19 -18.27
C LYS A 38 9.22 -1.68 -19.72
N LYS A 39 8.55 -2.80 -19.97
CA LYS A 39 8.28 -3.26 -21.33
C LYS A 39 7.20 -2.43 -22.02
N ASP A 40 6.42 -1.68 -21.24
CA ASP A 40 5.42 -0.76 -21.75
C ASP A 40 6.05 0.63 -21.96
N GLU A 41 6.48 0.91 -23.19
CA GLU A 41 7.04 2.21 -23.58
C GLU A 41 5.98 3.32 -23.64
N SER A 42 4.70 2.97 -23.53
CA SER A 42 3.57 3.91 -23.55
C SER A 42 3.37 4.63 -22.21
N ILE A 43 3.95 4.11 -21.12
CA ILE A 43 3.78 4.62 -19.76
C ILE A 43 5.05 5.35 -19.32
N SER A 44 4.89 6.61 -18.91
CA SER A 44 6.00 7.39 -18.34
C SER A 44 6.48 6.77 -17.03
N GLY A 45 7.77 6.91 -16.73
CA GLY A 45 8.37 6.38 -15.50
C GLY A 45 7.68 6.88 -14.22
N LYS A 46 7.04 8.06 -14.24
CA LYS A 46 6.26 8.57 -13.11
C LYS A 46 4.93 7.82 -12.93
N ASP A 47 4.19 7.64 -14.02
CA ASP A 47 2.92 6.90 -14.06
C ASP A 47 3.13 5.44 -13.67
N ARG A 48 4.23 4.82 -14.10
CA ARG A 48 4.63 3.48 -13.68
C ARG A 48 4.77 3.37 -12.16
N ILE A 49 5.43 4.33 -11.52
CA ILE A 49 5.59 4.32 -10.06
C ILE A 49 4.26 4.60 -9.35
N ALA A 50 3.41 5.46 -9.91
CA ALA A 50 2.07 5.70 -9.37
C ALA A 50 1.25 4.41 -9.38
N GLN A 51 1.19 3.72 -10.51
CA GLN A 51 0.48 2.44 -10.66
C GLN A 51 1.02 1.37 -9.70
N ILE A 52 2.34 1.21 -9.60
CA ILE A 52 2.96 0.28 -8.64
C ILE A 52 2.57 0.62 -7.20
N ASN A 53 2.51 1.90 -6.85
CA ASN A 53 2.10 2.30 -5.50
C ASN A 53 0.63 2.03 -5.24
N GLU A 54 -0.24 2.22 -6.23
CA GLU A 54 -1.66 1.90 -6.13
C GLU A 54 -1.89 0.39 -6.00
N GLU A 55 -1.25 -0.42 -6.85
CA GLU A 55 -1.28 -1.89 -6.74
C GLU A 55 -0.72 -2.35 -5.38
N TRP A 56 0.34 -1.70 -4.89
CA TRP A 56 0.91 -2.05 -3.59
C TRP A 56 -0.04 -1.75 -2.42
N LYS A 57 -0.87 -0.70 -2.48
CA LYS A 57 -1.80 -0.34 -1.39
C LYS A 57 -2.79 -1.46 -1.08
N THR A 58 -3.20 -2.23 -2.08
CA THR A 58 -4.16 -3.34 -1.95
C THR A 58 -3.49 -4.72 -1.97
N HIS A 59 -2.17 -4.78 -2.17
CA HIS A 59 -1.41 -6.03 -2.23
C HIS A 59 -1.43 -6.79 -0.90
N GLU A 60 -1.49 -8.13 -0.97
CA GLU A 60 -1.50 -9.00 0.22
C GLU A 60 -0.20 -8.90 1.05
N ASP A 61 0.96 -8.79 0.39
CA ASP A 61 2.25 -8.56 1.07
C ASP A 61 2.41 -7.16 1.65
N ASN A 62 1.47 -6.23 1.42
CA ASN A 62 1.51 -4.93 2.07
C ASN A 62 0.88 -5.07 3.46
N PRO A 63 1.66 -4.97 4.55
CA PRO A 63 1.10 -5.03 5.90
C PRO A 63 0.21 -3.83 6.24
N ASN A 64 0.20 -2.79 5.39
CA ASN A 64 -0.75 -1.69 5.43
C ASN A 64 -1.79 -1.84 4.30
N ARG A 65 -2.24 -3.07 3.99
CA ARG A 65 -3.33 -3.32 3.04
C ARG A 65 -4.58 -2.62 3.54
N ILE A 66 -4.91 -1.50 2.90
CA ILE A 66 -6.18 -0.83 3.13
C ILE A 66 -7.14 -1.52 2.18
N GLU A 67 -8.02 -2.39 2.70
CA GLU A 67 -9.23 -2.70 1.96
C GLU A 67 -9.97 -1.39 1.78
N ASP A 68 -10.34 -1.07 0.54
CA ASP A 68 -11.25 0.01 0.21
C ASP A 68 -12.55 -0.27 0.99
N SER A 69 -12.60 0.26 2.22
CA SER A 69 -13.72 0.09 3.13
C SER A 69 -14.81 1.01 2.61
N GLU A 70 -15.81 0.44 1.94
CA GLU A 70 -17.11 1.10 1.73
C GLU A 70 -17.76 1.52 3.06
#